data_AF-A0AAV9BBZ3-F1
#
_entry.id   AF-A0AAV9BBZ3-F1
#
_cell.length_a   1.000
_cell.length_b   1.000
_cell.length_c   1.000
_cell.angle_alpha   90.00
_cell.angle_beta   90.00
_cell.angle_gamma   90.00
#
_symmetry.space_group_name_H-M   'P 1'
#
loop_
_entity.id
_entity.type
_entity.pdbx_description
1 polymer ?
#
loop_
_entity_poly.entity_id
_entity_poly.type
_entity_poly.pdbx_seq_one_letter_code
_entity_poly.pdbx_strand_id
1 'polypeptide(L)'
;MGALKPLALFSAPTKPSIPPLLRHHSLASAQPVTEKMVEEGALGEAAMSGEEIRRRFLDFYASRGHKVLPSASLVPDDPTVLLTIAGMLQFKPIFLGKVR
;
A
#
# COMPACT_ATOMS: atom_id res chain seq x y z
N MET A 1 24.08 27.14 68.44
CA MET A 1 22.99 26.15 68.32
C MET A 1 22.34 26.32 66.96
N GLY A 2 22.85 25.64 65.94
CA GLY A 2 22.30 25.63 64.58
C GLY A 2 21.81 24.23 64.26
N ALA A 3 20.49 24.05 64.15
CA ALA A 3 19.83 22.76 64.01
C ALA A 3 20.04 22.14 62.62
N LEU A 4 20.50 20.88 62.61
CA LEU A 4 20.55 19.99 61.46
C LEU A 4 19.12 19.66 61.00
N LYS A 5 18.79 19.96 59.74
CA LYS A 5 17.54 19.52 59.11
C LYS A 5 17.68 18.08 58.58
N PRO A 6 16.67 17.20 58.77
CA PRO A 6 16.75 15.80 58.39
C PRO A 6 16.55 15.57 56.87
N LEU A 7 17.23 14.54 56.37
CA LEU A 7 17.08 13.98 55.02
C LEU A 7 15.63 13.50 54.80
N ALA A 8 14.97 14.02 53.76
CA ALA A 8 13.68 13.53 53.30
C ALA A 8 13.86 12.20 52.54
N LEU A 9 13.17 11.18 53.04
CA LEU A 9 13.07 9.83 52.51
C LEU A 9 12.30 9.87 51.17
N PHE A 10 12.97 9.53 50.06
CA PHE A 10 12.34 9.43 48.74
C PHE A 10 11.31 8.28 48.73
N SER A 11 10.04 8.60 48.57
CA SER A 11 8.96 7.64 48.33
C SER A 11 9.10 7.02 46.94
N ALA A 12 9.08 5.68 46.87
CA ALA A 12 9.20 4.93 45.62
C ALA A 12 7.97 5.10 44.72
N PRO A 13 8.12 5.13 43.38
CA PRO A 13 6.98 5.21 42.47
C PRO A 13 6.19 3.90 42.48
N THR A 14 4.89 3.97 42.78
CA THR A 14 3.99 2.83 42.67
C THR A 14 3.76 2.49 41.19
N LYS A 15 3.97 1.23 40.83
CA LYS A 15 3.83 0.71 39.47
C LYS A 15 2.37 0.81 39.02
N PRO A 16 2.05 1.33 37.82
CA PRO A 16 0.68 1.37 37.33
C PRO A 16 0.18 -0.05 37.04
N SER A 17 -0.98 -0.37 37.60
CA SER A 17 -1.75 -1.59 37.34
C SER A 17 -2.38 -1.50 35.94
N ILE A 18 -1.92 -2.33 35.00
CA ILE A 18 -2.48 -2.43 33.65
C ILE A 18 -3.60 -3.48 33.70
N PRO A 19 -4.86 -3.14 33.34
CA PRO A 19 -5.93 -4.13 33.29
C PRO A 19 -5.70 -5.12 32.12
N PRO A 20 -6.08 -6.41 32.27
CA PRO A 20 -5.89 -7.38 31.20
C PRO A 20 -6.79 -7.03 30.01
N LEU A 21 -6.19 -6.89 28.83
CA LEU A 21 -6.93 -6.72 27.58
C LEU A 21 -7.71 -8.01 27.31
N LEU A 22 -9.04 -7.96 27.46
CA LEU A 22 -9.93 -9.03 27.02
C LEU A 22 -9.75 -9.21 25.51
N ARG A 23 -9.02 -10.25 25.12
CA ARG A 23 -8.87 -10.67 23.73
C ARG A 23 -10.17 -11.33 23.29
N HIS A 24 -11.10 -10.53 22.79
CA HIS A 24 -12.21 -11.07 22.01
C HIS A 24 -11.61 -11.70 20.75
N HIS A 25 -11.34 -13.00 20.79
CA HIS A 25 -11.14 -13.80 19.59
C HIS A 25 -12.49 -13.90 18.86
N SER A 26 -12.91 -12.79 18.25
CA SER A 26 -13.89 -12.84 17.18
C SER A 26 -13.19 -13.55 16.03
N LEU A 27 -13.55 -14.82 15.82
CA LEU A 27 -13.29 -15.49 14.56
C LEU A 27 -14.02 -14.68 13.50
N ALA A 28 -13.32 -13.75 12.87
CA ALA A 28 -13.79 -13.09 11.66
C ALA A 28 -13.96 -14.21 10.63
N SER A 29 -15.18 -14.73 10.55
CA SER A 29 -15.63 -15.57 9.45
C SER A 29 -15.41 -14.75 8.19
N ALA A 30 -14.37 -15.10 7.43
CA ALA A 30 -14.15 -14.54 6.11
C ALA A 30 -15.32 -15.01 5.23
N GLN A 31 -16.35 -14.17 5.12
CA GLN A 31 -17.43 -14.43 4.20
C GLN A 31 -16.90 -14.21 2.77
N PRO A 32 -17.12 -15.15 1.84
CA PRO A 32 -16.80 -14.93 0.44
C PRO A 32 -17.67 -13.78 -0.09
N VAL A 33 -17.02 -12.79 -0.71
CA VAL A 33 -17.62 -11.50 -1.12
C VAL A 33 -18.59 -11.64 -2.31
N THR A 34 -18.85 -12.85 -2.81
CA THR A 34 -19.41 -13.05 -4.16
C THR A 34 -20.87 -13.50 -4.24
N GLU A 35 -21.67 -13.50 -3.18
CA GLU A 35 -23.02 -14.09 -3.24
C GLU A 35 -24.22 -13.16 -2.97
N LYS A 36 -24.03 -11.84 -2.79
CA LYS A 36 -25.18 -10.94 -2.53
C LYS A 36 -25.18 -9.64 -3.32
N MET A 37 -25.16 -9.69 -4.65
CA MET A 37 -25.53 -8.53 -5.48
C MET A 37 -26.11 -8.94 -6.85
N VAL A 38 -27.10 -9.84 -6.88
CA VAL A 38 -27.92 -10.01 -8.09
C VAL A 38 -29.37 -10.16 -7.65
N GLU A 39 -30.05 -9.03 -7.45
CA GLU A 39 -31.37 -8.77 -8.04
C GLU A 39 -31.88 -7.37 -7.66
N GLU A 40 -32.58 -6.77 -8.64
CA GLU A 40 -33.36 -5.52 -8.62
C GLU A 40 -32.62 -4.18 -8.81
N GLY A 41 -32.65 -3.66 -10.05
CA GLY A 41 -32.44 -2.23 -10.32
C GLY A 41 -31.93 -1.91 -11.73
N ALA A 42 -32.79 -1.28 -12.54
CA ALA A 42 -32.55 -0.80 -13.90
C ALA A 42 -31.17 -0.12 -14.18
N LEU A 43 -30.57 -0.45 -15.34
CA LEU A 43 -29.54 0.31 -16.07
C LEU A 43 -28.48 1.05 -15.21
N GLY A 44 -27.57 0.34 -14.57
CA GLY A 44 -26.52 0.93 -13.72
C GLY A 44 -25.15 0.31 -13.93
N GLU A 45 -24.25 1.09 -14.55
CA GLU A 45 -22.84 0.79 -14.92
C GLU A 45 -22.57 -0.58 -15.54
N ALA A 46 -22.49 -0.62 -16.87
CA ALA A 46 -21.74 -1.67 -17.56
C ALA A 46 -20.30 -1.65 -17.00
N ALA A 47 -19.90 -2.72 -16.31
CA ALA A 47 -18.54 -2.87 -15.82
C ALA A 47 -17.56 -2.61 -16.98
N MET A 48 -16.69 -1.61 -16.82
CA MET A 48 -15.72 -1.26 -17.84
C MET A 48 -14.78 -2.43 -18.14
N SER A 49 -14.48 -2.68 -19.41
CA SER A 49 -13.48 -3.68 -19.78
C SER A 49 -12.08 -3.23 -19.35
N GLY A 50 -11.18 -4.19 -19.11
CA GLY A 50 -9.77 -3.89 -18.80
C GLY A 50 -9.09 -3.09 -19.91
N GLU A 51 -9.49 -3.30 -21.17
CA GLU A 51 -9.02 -2.54 -22.32
C GLU A 51 -9.47 -1.08 -22.25
N GLU A 52 -10.73 -0.82 -21.88
CA GLU A 52 -11.26 0.53 -21.73
C GLU A 52 -10.57 1.28 -20.59
N ILE A 53 -10.36 0.62 -19.44
CA ILE A 53 -9.60 1.17 -18.31
C ILE A 53 -8.17 1.54 -18.75
N ARG A 54 -7.50 0.63 -19.47
CA ARG A 54 -6.14 0.86 -19.99
C ARG A 54 -6.12 2.05 -20.95
N ARG A 55 -7.07 2.14 -21.88
CA ARG A 55 -7.16 3.23 -22.85
C ARG A 55 -7.31 4.58 -22.14
N ARG A 56 -8.25 4.70 -21.21
CA ARG A 56 -8.47 5.94 -20.45
C ARG A 56 -7.24 6.39 -19.67
N PHE A 57 -6.52 5.45 -19.04
CA PHE A 57 -5.28 5.77 -18.33
C PHE A 57 -4.21 6.35 -19.28
N LEU A 58 -4.01 5.70 -20.43
CA LEU A 58 -3.01 6.16 -21.41
C LEU A 58 -3.39 7.53 -22.00
N ASP A 59 -4.66 7.72 -22.35
CA ASP A 59 -5.16 8.98 -22.93
C ASP A 59 -5.04 10.15 -21.94
N PHE A 60 -5.28 9.91 -20.64
CA PHE A 60 -5.13 10.91 -19.59
C PHE A 60 -3.70 11.46 -19.50
N TYR A 61 -2.68 10.62 -19.60
CA TYR A 61 -1.29 11.06 -19.56
C TYR A 61 -0.82 11.61 -20.91
N ALA A 62 -1.28 11.02 -22.02
CA ALA A 62 -1.00 11.50 -23.37
C ALA A 62 -1.47 12.95 -23.56
N SER A 63 -2.69 13.28 -23.11
CA SER A 63 -3.23 14.66 -23.15
C SER A 63 -2.43 15.66 -22.31
N ARG A 64 -1.55 15.19 -21.42
CA ARG A 64 -0.63 16.01 -20.61
C ARG A 64 0.80 16.01 -21.14
N GLY A 65 1.00 15.57 -22.38
CA GLY A 65 2.30 15.56 -23.05
C GLY A 65 3.20 14.35 -22.72
N HIS A 66 2.69 13.32 -22.04
CA HIS A 66 3.46 12.09 -21.82
C HIS A 66 3.43 11.22 -23.08
N LYS A 67 4.58 10.68 -23.47
CA LYS A 67 4.66 9.74 -24.60
C LYS A 67 4.13 8.37 -24.18
N VAL A 68 3.14 7.84 -24.91
CA VAL A 68 2.71 6.45 -24.76
C VAL A 68 3.78 5.55 -25.40
N LEU A 69 4.37 4.67 -24.59
CA LEU A 69 5.36 3.70 -25.03
C LEU A 69 4.77 2.28 -24.97
N PRO A 70 5.20 1.38 -25.86
CA PRO A 70 4.79 -0.03 -25.77
C PRO A 70 5.29 -0.65 -24.47
N SER A 71 4.60 -1.70 -24.01
CA SER A 71 5.07 -2.48 -22.87
C SER A 71 6.43 -3.12 -23.17
N ALA A 72 7.29 -3.20 -22.15
CA ALA A 72 8.52 -3.97 -22.23
C ALA A 72 8.23 -5.47 -22.39
N SER A 73 9.22 -6.21 -22.90
CA SER A 73 9.22 -7.67 -22.88
C SER A 73 9.06 -8.19 -21.45
N LEU A 74 8.36 -9.32 -21.29
CA LEU A 74 8.28 -10.02 -20.01
C LEU A 74 9.66 -10.57 -19.58
N VAL A 75 10.50 -10.93 -20.55
CA VAL A 75 11.90 -11.33 -20.34
C VAL A 75 12.79 -10.10 -20.55
N PRO A 76 13.44 -9.57 -19.50
CA PRO A 76 14.23 -8.35 -19.59
C PRO A 76 15.67 -8.62 -20.08
N ASP A 77 16.32 -7.58 -20.61
CA ASP A 77 17.75 -7.62 -20.97
C ASP A 77 18.68 -7.51 -19.75
N ASP A 78 18.15 -7.07 -18.60
CA ASP A 78 18.89 -6.93 -17.36
C ASP A 78 19.15 -8.31 -16.74
N PRO A 79 20.41 -8.78 -16.65
CA PRO A 79 20.73 -10.13 -16.17
C PRO A 79 20.55 -10.29 -14.65
N THR A 80 20.25 -9.21 -13.92
CA THR A 80 20.09 -9.23 -12.46
C THR A 80 18.67 -9.57 -12.00
N VAL A 81 17.71 -9.66 -12.93
CA VAL A 81 16.30 -9.95 -12.66
C VAL A 81 15.80 -11.07 -13.58
N LEU A 82 14.89 -11.90 -13.09
CA LEU A 82 14.37 -13.02 -13.87
C LEU A 82 13.26 -12.61 -14.86
N LEU A 83 12.40 -11.67 -14.47
CA LEU A 83 11.26 -11.19 -15.26
C LEU A 83 11.06 -9.68 -15.06
N THR A 84 10.31 -9.06 -15.97
CA THR A 84 9.87 -7.66 -15.82
C THR A 84 8.85 -7.54 -14.70
N ILE A 85 9.30 -7.09 -13.52
CA ILE A 85 8.49 -6.96 -12.30
C ILE A 85 7.77 -5.61 -12.16
N ALA A 86 8.17 -4.60 -12.91
CA ALA A 86 7.63 -3.25 -12.81
C ALA A 86 7.79 -2.46 -14.12
N GLY A 87 6.86 -1.54 -14.39
CA GLY A 87 6.89 -0.70 -15.60
C GLY A 87 8.08 0.25 -15.68
N MET A 88 8.72 0.57 -14.55
CA MET A 88 9.90 1.44 -14.53
C MET A 88 11.19 0.72 -14.96
N LEU A 89 11.22 -0.61 -14.94
CA LEU A 89 12.45 -1.40 -15.09
C LEU A 89 13.14 -1.13 -16.44
N GLN A 90 12.37 -1.01 -17.52
CA GLN A 90 12.89 -0.68 -18.86
C GLN A 90 13.62 0.67 -18.94
N PHE A 91 13.38 1.57 -17.98
CA PHE A 91 14.01 2.89 -17.91
C PHE A 91 15.20 2.96 -16.95
N LYS A 92 15.55 1.85 -16.29
CA LYS A 92 16.69 1.77 -15.35
C LYS A 92 17.99 2.34 -15.95
N PRO A 93 18.39 2.05 -17.21
CA PRO A 93 19.60 2.64 -17.78
C PRO A 93 19.53 4.17 -17.93
N ILE A 94 18.37 4.72 -18.24
CA ILE A 94 18.15 6.18 -18.37
C ILE A 94 18.26 6.85 -17.01
N PHE A 95 17.60 6.31 -15.99
CA PHE A 95 17.67 6.83 -14.62
C PHE A 95 19.08 6.75 -14.02
N LEU A 96 19.89 5.79 -14.47
CA LEU A 96 21.30 5.64 -14.10
C LEU A 96 22.26 6.42 -15.02
N GLY A 97 21.76 7.20 -15.98
CA GLY A 97 22.56 8.01 -16.88
C GLY A 97 23.41 7.22 -17.89
N LYS A 98 23.11 5.94 -18.10
CA LYS A 98 23.82 5.06 -19.05
C LYS A 98 23.35 5.26 -20.50
N VAL A 99 22.15 5.80 -20.68
CA VAL A 99 21.51 6.07 -21.98
C VAL A 99 20.75 7.39 -21.87
N ARG A 100 20.65 8.16 -22.96
CA ARG A 100 19.94 9.45 -23.02
C ARG A 100 18.66 9.33 -23.85
#